data_AF-A0A5C6NQ43-F1
#
_entry.id   AF-A0A5C6NQ43-F1
#
_cell.length_a   1.000
_cell.length_b   1.000
_cell.length_c   1.000
_cell.angle_alpha   90.00
_cell.angle_beta   90.00
_cell.angle_gamma   90.00
#
_symmetry.space_group_name_H-M   'P 1'
#
loop_
_entity.id
_entity.type
_entity.pdbx_description
1 polymer ?
#
loop_
_entity_poly.entity_id
_entity_poly.type
_entity_poly.pdbx_seq_one_letter_code
_entity_poly.pdbx_strand_id
1 'polypeptide(L)'
;MAGSGEPAARGRQVKQKQTQAVFVEALSEGTLNAFLKQKGQTSSEGPVWSLNGNQGDHWKQAKVSIHPTSSFQVVLEGIRGPGIEGDIAIDDVTLEEGECRDPPTNLSSKVLFRSSHIWLLCVTLVMTLLEGQR
;
A
#
# COMPACT_ATOMS: atom_id res chain seq x y z
N MET A 1 4.88 -44.15 43.18
CA MET A 1 4.57 -42.71 43.30
C MET A 1 5.02 -42.05 42.00
N ALA A 2 4.08 -41.45 41.27
CA ALA A 2 4.29 -40.86 39.96
C ALA A 2 5.17 -39.61 40.01
N GLY A 3 5.83 -39.32 38.90
CA GLY A 3 6.58 -38.09 38.65
C GLY A 3 6.91 -37.95 37.17
N SER A 4 5.91 -38.10 36.29
CA SER A 4 6.04 -37.78 34.87
C SER A 4 6.18 -36.27 34.73
N GLY A 5 7.39 -35.80 34.44
CA GLY A 5 7.63 -34.42 34.00
C GLY A 5 6.93 -34.18 32.67
N GLU A 6 5.96 -33.28 32.68
CA GLU A 6 5.26 -32.77 31.51
C GLU A 6 6.25 -32.03 30.60
N PRO A 7 6.39 -32.36 29.31
CA PRO A 7 7.20 -31.57 28.41
C PRO A 7 6.50 -30.23 28.15
N ALA A 8 7.17 -29.14 28.54
CA ALA A 8 6.75 -27.78 28.24
C ALA A 8 6.51 -27.60 26.74
N ALA A 9 5.24 -27.53 26.33
CA ALA A 9 4.84 -27.14 24.99
C ALA A 9 5.22 -25.67 24.77
N ARG A 10 6.41 -25.42 24.22
CA ARG A 10 6.88 -24.07 23.93
C ARG A 10 6.74 -23.78 22.44
N GLY A 11 5.67 -23.05 22.11
CA GLY A 11 5.63 -22.10 21.00
C GLY A 11 5.12 -22.64 19.67
N ARG A 12 3.79 -22.58 19.48
CA ARG A 12 3.22 -22.43 18.13
C ARG A 12 3.74 -21.10 17.59
N GLN A 13 4.73 -21.12 16.70
CA GLN A 13 5.16 -19.92 15.98
C GLN A 13 3.94 -19.38 15.24
N VAL A 14 3.46 -18.21 15.69
CA VAL A 14 2.40 -17.46 15.06
C VAL A 14 2.84 -17.24 13.61
N LYS A 15 1.95 -17.49 12.64
CA LYS A 15 2.20 -17.15 11.23
C LYS A 15 2.40 -15.63 11.17
N GLN A 16 3.64 -15.15 11.22
CA GLN A 16 3.93 -13.73 11.05
C GLN A 16 4.01 -13.46 9.55
N LYS A 17 2.86 -13.05 9.01
CA LYS A 17 2.67 -12.59 7.63
C LYS A 17 2.10 -11.18 7.79
N GLN A 18 2.89 -10.13 7.60
CA GLN A 18 2.41 -8.76 7.73
C GLN A 18 2.85 -7.92 6.55
N THR A 19 1.93 -7.12 6.05
CA THR A 19 2.03 -6.32 4.84
C THR A 19 1.73 -4.86 5.19
N GLN A 20 2.52 -3.93 4.67
CA GLN A 20 2.29 -2.49 4.81
C GLN A 20 1.91 -1.87 3.47
N ALA A 21 0.96 -0.94 3.47
CA ALA A 21 0.73 -0.03 2.36
C ALA A 21 1.33 1.36 2.69
N VAL A 22 2.08 1.94 1.76
CA VAL A 22 2.65 3.29 1.86
C VAL A 22 2.21 4.07 0.63
N PHE A 23 1.50 5.18 0.79
CA PHE A 23 1.20 6.07 -0.34
C PHE A 23 2.37 7.05 -0.48
N VAL A 24 3.01 7.08 -1.65
CA VAL A 24 4.22 7.87 -1.89
C VAL A 24 4.00 8.80 -3.07
N GLU A 25 4.30 10.08 -2.88
CA GLU A 25 4.66 11.00 -3.96
C GLU A 25 6.18 11.12 -3.94
N ALA A 26 6.83 10.89 -5.08
CA ALA A 26 8.22 11.22 -5.26
C ALA A 26 8.34 11.96 -6.59
N LEU A 27 8.30 13.29 -6.50
CA LEU A 27 8.68 14.15 -7.60
C LEU A 27 10.22 14.17 -7.58
N SER A 28 10.89 13.83 -8.69
CA SER A 28 12.36 13.82 -8.88
C SER A 28 13.19 12.61 -8.35
N GLU A 29 14.49 12.65 -8.66
CA GLU A 29 15.54 11.62 -8.51
C GLU A 29 15.87 11.17 -7.07
N GLY A 30 14.97 11.35 -6.11
CA GLY A 30 15.14 10.87 -4.74
C GLY A 30 14.96 9.36 -4.59
N THR A 31 15.34 8.84 -3.42
CA THR A 31 15.09 7.44 -3.03
C THR A 31 14.26 7.39 -1.75
N LEU A 32 13.22 6.58 -1.71
CA LEU A 32 12.54 6.20 -0.48
C LEU A 32 12.85 4.74 -0.16
N ASN A 33 13.46 4.50 0.99
CA ASN A 33 13.77 3.18 1.51
C ASN A 33 12.84 2.83 2.67
N ALA A 34 12.53 1.55 2.83
CA ALA A 34 11.92 0.99 4.04
C ALA A 34 12.89 -0.04 4.64
N PHE A 35 13.12 0.06 5.95
CA PHE A 35 13.94 -0.87 6.72
C PHE A 35 13.11 -1.53 7.82
N LEU A 36 13.48 -2.77 8.14
CA LEU A 36 12.94 -3.50 9.27
C LEU A 36 14.02 -3.60 10.36
N LYS A 37 13.80 -2.94 11.50
CA LYS A 37 14.69 -3.06 12.66
C LYS A 37 14.08 -4.02 13.67
N GLN A 38 14.80 -5.06 14.04
CA GLN A 38 14.31 -6.06 14.98
C GLN A 38 15.08 -6.06 16.31
N LYS A 39 14.37 -6.31 17.41
CA LYS A 39 14.99 -6.43 18.73
C LYS A 39 15.96 -7.60 18.75
N GLY A 40 17.23 -7.30 19.07
CA GLY A 40 18.31 -8.29 19.15
C GLY A 40 19.11 -8.47 17.85
N GLN A 41 18.73 -7.78 16.77
CA GLN A 41 19.50 -7.77 15.52
C GLN A 41 20.63 -6.74 15.66
N THR A 42 21.88 -7.19 15.55
CA THR A 42 23.08 -6.36 15.73
C THR A 42 23.65 -5.83 14.42
N SER A 43 23.30 -6.45 13.30
CA SER A 43 23.62 -6.00 11.94
C SER A 43 22.36 -5.46 11.26
N SER A 44 22.43 -4.25 10.72
CA SER A 44 21.39 -3.76 9.82
C SER A 44 21.47 -4.54 8.50
N GLU A 45 20.46 -5.35 8.21
CA GLU A 45 20.22 -5.81 6.84
C GLU A 45 19.86 -4.59 5.95
N GLY A 46 20.04 -4.74 4.64
CA GLY A 46 19.67 -3.70 3.67
C GLY A 46 18.17 -3.36 3.72
N PRO A 47 17.71 -2.37 2.94
CA PRO A 47 16.30 -2.02 2.91
C PRO A 47 15.45 -3.21 2.46
N VAL A 48 14.31 -3.43 3.12
CA VAL A 48 13.33 -4.45 2.72
C VAL A 48 12.54 -4.01 1.48
N TRP A 49 12.56 -2.71 1.19
CA TRP A 49 11.99 -2.13 -0.02
C TRP A 49 12.68 -0.80 -0.34
N SER A 50 12.83 -0.50 -1.62
CA SER A 50 13.41 0.75 -2.10
C SER A 50 12.69 1.20 -3.37
N LEU A 51 12.36 2.49 -3.42
CA LEU A 51 11.80 3.15 -4.59
C LEU A 51 12.70 4.32 -4.95
N ASN A 52 13.20 4.31 -6.18
CA ASN A 52 14.13 5.32 -6.64
C ASN A 52 13.59 6.04 -7.87
N GLY A 53 13.90 7.33 -7.95
CA GLY A 53 13.59 8.14 -9.11
C GLY A 53 12.16 8.65 -9.14
N ASN A 54 11.89 9.44 -10.19
CA ASN A 54 10.60 10.10 -10.38
C ASN A 54 9.45 9.09 -10.54
N GLN A 55 8.42 9.25 -9.71
CA GLN A 55 7.23 8.42 -9.74
C GLN A 55 6.07 9.04 -10.54
N GLY A 56 6.23 10.24 -11.08
CA GLY A 56 5.15 10.99 -11.71
C GLY A 56 4.36 11.83 -10.70
N ASP A 57 3.31 12.48 -11.17
CA ASP A 57 2.55 13.53 -10.50
C ASP A 57 1.25 13.03 -9.85
N HIS A 58 1.20 11.74 -9.49
CA HIS A 58 0.05 11.11 -8.85
C HIS A 58 0.48 10.22 -7.68
N TRP A 59 -0.36 10.19 -6.65
CA TRP A 59 -0.20 9.27 -5.52
C TRP A 59 -0.13 7.82 -5.98
N LYS A 60 0.94 7.13 -5.58
CA LYS A 60 1.09 5.69 -5.81
C LYS A 60 1.05 4.94 -4.50
N GLN A 61 0.25 3.88 -4.46
CA GLN A 61 0.26 2.94 -3.36
C GLN A 61 1.40 1.94 -3.56
N ALA A 62 2.34 1.89 -2.62
CA ALA A 62 3.31 0.81 -2.47
C ALA A 62 2.79 -0.21 -1.46
N LYS A 63 3.03 -1.50 -1.71
CA LYS A 63 2.77 -2.58 -0.75
C LYS A 63 4.06 -3.33 -0.47
N VAL A 64 4.42 -3.45 0.80
CA VAL A 64 5.69 -4.05 1.26
C VAL A 64 5.38 -5.18 2.24
N SER A 65 5.75 -6.41 1.87
CA SER A 65 5.67 -7.57 2.76
C SER A 65 6.87 -7.60 3.70
N ILE A 66 6.61 -7.69 5.00
CA ILE A 66 7.63 -7.84 6.04
C ILE A 66 7.37 -9.10 6.88
N HIS A 67 8.46 -9.71 7.34
CA HIS A 67 8.42 -10.96 8.09
C HIS A 67 9.23 -10.83 9.38
N PRO A 68 8.81 -9.95 10.32
CA PRO A 68 9.50 -9.83 11.59
C PRO A 68 9.40 -11.15 12.36
N THR A 69 10.48 -11.51 13.04
CA THR A 69 10.63 -12.70 13.91
C THR A 69 10.70 -12.34 15.39
N SER A 70 10.66 -11.05 15.71
CA SER A 70 10.69 -10.48 17.05
C SER A 70 10.03 -9.10 17.04
N SER A 71 9.95 -8.42 18.19
CA SER A 71 9.50 -7.02 18.25
C SER A 71 10.30 -6.16 17.28
N PHE A 72 9.61 -5.37 16.48
CA PHE A 72 10.22 -4.68 15.34
C PHE A 72 9.78 -3.21 15.23
N GLN A 73 10.50 -2.48 14.41
CA GLN A 73 10.17 -1.13 13.94
C GLN A 73 10.33 -1.10 12.43
N VAL A 74 9.40 -0.42 11.76
CA VAL A 74 9.57 -0.03 10.35
C VAL A 74 10.16 1.37 10.32
N VAL A 75 11.22 1.55 9.53
CA VAL A 75 11.88 2.85 9.36
C VAL A 75 11.81 3.24 7.89
N LEU A 76 11.20 4.39 7.62
CA LEU A 76 11.16 4.99 6.28
C LEU A 76 12.28 6.03 6.19
N GLU A 77 13.10 5.93 5.14
CA GLU A 77 14.25 6.81 4.91
C GLU A 77 14.12 7.45 3.53
N GLY A 78 13.98 8.77 3.51
CA GLY A 78 14.07 9.56 2.28
C GLY A 78 15.51 10.02 2.04
N ILE A 79 16.08 9.65 0.91
CA ILE A 79 17.37 10.12 0.41
C ILE A 79 17.11 11.15 -0.68
N ARG A 80 17.62 12.36 -0.47
CA ARG A 80 17.53 13.43 -1.46
C ARG A 80 18.40 13.09 -2.68
N GLY A 81 17.82 13.24 -3.87
CA GLY A 81 18.58 13.16 -5.13
C GLY A 81 19.52 14.36 -5.32
N PRO A 82 20.39 14.34 -6.35
CA PRO A 82 21.36 15.40 -6.62
C PRO A 82 20.72 16.74 -7.04
N GLY A 83 19.45 16.72 -7.48
CA GLY A 83 18.72 17.91 -7.93
C GLY A 83 18.23 18.83 -6.80
N ILE A 84 17.69 19.98 -7.23
CA ILE A 84 16.96 20.93 -6.36
C ILE A 84 15.44 20.76 -6.43
N GLU A 85 14.98 20.03 -7.44
CA GLU A 85 13.58 19.72 -7.65
C GLU A 85 13.24 18.46 -6.87
N GLY A 86 12.01 18.39 -6.39
CA GLY A 86 11.43 17.14 -5.90
C GLY A 86 11.32 17.01 -4.40
N ASP A 87 10.19 16.44 -4.00
CA ASP A 87 9.83 16.15 -2.63
C ASP A 87 9.40 14.67 -2.54
N ILE A 88 9.58 14.10 -1.34
CA ILE A 88 9.00 12.80 -0.98
C ILE A 88 7.87 13.06 0.01
N ALA A 89 6.64 12.74 -0.35
CA ALA A 89 5.48 12.79 0.54
C ALA A 89 4.98 11.38 0.85
N ILE A 90 4.51 11.17 2.08
CA ILE A 90 4.03 9.88 2.57
C ILE A 90 2.71 10.12 3.31
N ASP A 91 1.68 9.34 2.99
CA ASP A 91 0.39 9.39 3.68
C ASP A 91 -0.21 7.98 3.87
N ASP A 92 -1.24 7.87 4.72
CA ASP A 92 -2.08 6.69 4.93
C ASP A 92 -1.32 5.37 5.21
N VAL A 93 -0.28 5.47 6.04
CA VAL A 93 0.55 4.31 6.42
C VAL A 93 -0.24 3.34 7.29
N THR A 94 -0.50 2.15 6.75
CA THR A 94 -1.27 1.10 7.45
C THR A 94 -0.44 -0.18 7.54
N LEU A 95 -0.46 -0.81 8.71
CA LEU A 95 0.15 -2.12 8.95
C LEU A 95 -0.94 -3.17 9.12
N GLU A 96 -0.98 -4.16 8.23
CA GLU A 96 -2.01 -5.20 8.21
C GLU A 96 -1.41 -6.61 8.34
N GLU A 97 -2.15 -7.50 9.00
CA GLU A 97 -1.84 -8.93 9.04
C GLU A 97 -2.33 -9.61 7.76
N GLY A 98 -1.43 -10.30 7.06
CA GLY A 98 -1.71 -11.03 5.83
C GLY A 98 -0.65 -10.86 4.75
N GLU A 99 -0.89 -11.50 3.60
CA GLU A 99 -0.10 -11.33 2.38
C GLU A 99 -0.60 -10.12 1.59
N CYS A 100 0.32 -9.41 0.92
CA CYS A 100 -0.01 -8.48 -0.16
C CYS A 100 -0.83 -9.22 -1.21
N ARG A 101 -2.14 -8.96 -1.28
CA ARG A 101 -2.92 -9.34 -2.46
C ARG A 101 -2.80 -8.21 -3.47
N ASP A 102 -2.19 -8.51 -4.60
CA ASP A 102 -2.41 -7.71 -5.79
C ASP A 102 -3.91 -7.75 -6.12
N PRO A 103 -4.51 -6.62 -6.54
CA PRO A 103 -5.82 -6.69 -7.15
C PRO A 103 -5.76 -7.73 -8.27
N PRO A 104 -6.78 -8.59 -8.42
CA PRO A 104 -6.77 -9.62 -9.45
C PRO A 104 -6.45 -8.96 -10.80
N THR A 105 -5.39 -9.40 -11.46
CA THR A 105 -4.88 -8.87 -12.74
C THR A 105 -5.84 -9.06 -13.92
N ASN A 106 -7.08 -9.46 -13.65
CA ASN A 106 -8.15 -9.58 -14.62
C ASN A 106 -9.33 -8.66 -14.29
N LEU A 107 -9.04 -7.36 -14.18
CA LEU A 107 -10.00 -6.34 -14.57
C LEU A 107 -9.43 -5.54 -15.74
N SER A 108 -9.07 -6.26 -16.82
CA SER A 108 -9.49 -5.81 -18.16
C SER A 108 -10.98 -6.10 -18.36
N SER A 109 -11.80 -5.84 -17.33
CA SER A 109 -13.13 -5.36 -17.60
C SER A 109 -12.90 -3.94 -18.06
N LYS A 110 -13.02 -3.72 -19.37
CA LYS A 110 -13.74 -2.54 -19.86
C LYS A 110 -14.76 -2.22 -18.78
N VAL A 111 -14.53 -1.19 -17.96
CA VAL A 111 -15.61 -0.69 -17.11
C VAL A 111 -16.68 -0.41 -18.12
N LEU A 112 -17.72 -1.24 -18.10
CA LEU A 112 -18.87 -1.08 -18.94
C LEU A 112 -19.58 0.15 -18.39
N PHE A 113 -19.02 1.33 -18.65
CA PHE A 113 -19.79 2.54 -18.78
C PHE A 113 -20.53 2.48 -20.12
N ARG A 114 -21.26 1.38 -20.35
CA ARG A 114 -22.45 1.42 -21.18
C ARG A 114 -23.58 1.92 -20.29
N SER A 115 -23.51 3.21 -19.95
CA SER A 115 -24.72 3.94 -19.60
C SER A 115 -24.97 4.99 -20.66
N SER A 116 -25.35 4.53 -21.85
CA SER A 116 -26.00 5.34 -22.89
C SER A 116 -27.43 5.77 -22.48
N HIS A 117 -27.70 5.93 -21.19
CA HIS A 117 -29.02 6.31 -20.68
C HIS A 117 -29.02 7.54 -19.76
N ILE A 118 -27.86 8.02 -19.28
CA ILE A 118 -27.81 9.26 -18.49
C ILE A 118 -27.92 10.50 -19.40
N TRP A 119 -27.40 10.43 -20.64
CA TRP A 119 -27.52 11.52 -21.61
C TRP A 119 -28.96 11.70 -22.14
N LEU A 120 -29.77 10.64 -22.17
CA LEU A 120 -31.17 10.73 -22.60
C LEU A 120 -32.12 11.33 -21.55
N LEU A 121 -31.81 11.21 -20.26
CA LEU A 121 -32.64 11.79 -19.20
C LEU A 121 -32.54 13.33 -19.14
N CYS A 122 -31.39 13.90 -19.48
CA CYS A 122 -31.24 15.36 -19.51
C CYS A 122 -31.99 16.00 -20.70
N VAL A 123 -32.07 15.32 -21.86
CA VAL A 123 -32.76 15.86 -23.05
C VAL A 123 -34.28 15.77 -22.90
N THR A 124 -34.82 14.72 -22.26
CA THR A 124 -36.27 14.60 -22.03
C THR A 124 -36.79 15.60 -20.97
N LEU A 125 -35.98 15.93 -19.95
CA LEU A 125 -36.36 16.96 -18.97
C LEU A 125 -36.44 18.36 -19.59
N VAL A 126 -35.57 18.69 -20.56
CA VAL A 126 -35.61 19.99 -21.25
C VAL A 126 -36.77 20.08 -22.25
N MET A 127 -37.11 18.98 -22.95
CA MET A 127 -38.23 19.00 -23.90
C MET A 127 -39.61 19.04 -23.21
N THR A 128 -39.77 18.34 -22.07
CA THR A 128 -41.03 18.39 -21.29
C THR A 128 -41.26 19.74 -20.63
N LEU A 129 -40.21 20.52 -20.35
CA LEU A 129 -40.33 21.86 -19.79
C LEU A 129 -40.69 22.93 -20.84
N LEU A 130 -40.31 22.72 -22.11
CA LEU A 130 -40.61 23.65 -23.21
C LEU A 130 -42.03 23.47 -23.77
N GLU A 131 -42.61 22.29 -23.67
CA GLU A 131 -44.02 22.06 -24.03
C GLU A 131 -45.00 22.42 -22.89
N GLY A 132 -44.54 22.46 -21.64
CA GLY A 132 -45.34 22.87 -20.48
C GLY A 132 -45.52 24.39 -20.30
N GLN A 133 -45.10 25.19 -21.27
CA GLN A 133 -45.25 26.66 -21.27
C GLN A 133 -45.95 27.19 -22.55
N ARG A 134 -46.74 26.35 -23.22
CA ARG A 134 -47.69 26.78 -24.26
C ARG A 134 -49.12 26.45 -23.88
#